data_AF-A0A3M1U8F3-F1
#
_entry.id   AF-A0A3M1U8F3-F1
#
_cell.length_a   1.000
_cell.length_b   1.000
_cell.length_c   1.000
_cell.angle_alpha   90.00
_cell.angle_beta   90.00
_cell.angle_gamma   90.00
#
_symmetry.space_group_name_H-M   'P 1'
#
loop_
_entity.id
_entity.type
_entity.pdbx_description
1 polymer ?
#
loop_
_entity_poly.entity_id
_entity_poly.type
_entity_poly.pdbx_seq_one_letter_code
_entity_poly.pdbx_strand_id
1 'polypeptide(L)'
;MLDRQRIRKEPDYVRAQALRKGVPVPIDEFLELDQQWRELLTELEQRRSKLNQVSKEVGRLMASDRAAGERARAQAASIKQSIAALEDAVKEKEAALRELELQFPNLPDESVPDGDSEEQNVVVSEFGEKPETAGEPVPHWEIAEDLRLIDFARGAK
;
A
#
# COMPACT_ATOMS: atom_id res chain seq x y z
N MET A 1 -3.10 3.35 -4.36
CA MET A 1 -2.34 3.44 -3.10
C MET A 1 -1.55 4.73 -3.16
N LEU A 2 -1.37 5.42 -2.02
CA LEU A 2 -0.60 6.65 -1.97
C LEU A 2 0.88 6.37 -2.32
N ASP A 3 1.54 7.32 -2.98
CA ASP A 3 2.97 7.18 -3.31
C ASP A 3 3.82 7.16 -2.02
N ARG A 4 4.63 6.10 -1.84
CA ARG A 4 5.61 5.97 -0.74
C ARG A 4 6.50 7.21 -0.62
N GLN A 5 6.91 7.80 -1.74
CA GLN A 5 7.78 8.97 -1.73
C GLN A 5 7.11 10.18 -1.09
N ARG A 6 5.80 10.34 -1.28
CA ARG A 6 5.02 11.42 -0.66
C ARG A 6 4.92 11.23 0.86
N ILE A 7 4.65 9.99 1.30
CA ILE A 7 4.61 9.66 2.74
C ILE A 7 5.96 9.95 3.41
N ARG A 8 7.07 9.63 2.73
CA ARG A 8 8.43 9.90 3.24
C ARG A 8 8.78 11.39 3.32
N LYS A 9 8.43 12.16 2.29
CA LYS A 9 8.80 13.58 2.19
C LYS A 9 7.93 14.48 3.05
N GLU A 10 6.65 14.13 3.16
CA GLU A 10 5.61 15.00 3.74
C GLU A 10 4.71 14.22 4.71
N PRO A 11 5.26 13.52 5.73
CA PRO A 11 4.47 12.67 6.61
C PRO A 11 3.40 13.44 7.38
N ASP A 12 3.72 14.64 7.85
CA ASP A 12 2.76 15.47 8.62
C ASP A 12 1.61 15.98 7.75
N TYR A 13 1.88 16.30 6.48
CA TYR A 13 0.85 16.66 5.52
C TYR A 13 -0.09 15.47 5.26
N VAL A 14 0.47 14.28 5.01
CA VAL A 14 -0.32 13.06 4.82
C VAL A 14 -1.18 12.78 6.06
N ARG A 15 -0.62 12.97 7.26
CA ARG A 15 -1.33 12.81 8.55
C ARG A 15 -2.51 13.77 8.64
N ALA A 16 -2.28 15.06 8.39
CA ALA A 16 -3.32 16.08 8.43
C ALA A 16 -4.44 15.79 7.43
N GLN A 17 -4.10 15.43 6.20
CA GLN A 17 -5.07 15.10 5.15
C GLN A 17 -5.89 13.84 5.45
N ALA A 18 -5.28 12.82 6.06
CA ALA A 18 -6.01 11.63 6.49
C ALA A 18 -6.99 11.96 7.64
N LEU A 19 -6.60 12.85 8.56
CA LEU A 19 -7.46 13.32 9.64
C LEU A 19 -8.65 14.14 9.13
N ARG A 20 -8.53 14.88 8.03
CA ARG A 20 -9.68 15.54 7.36
C ARG A 20 -10.77 14.55 6.96
N LYS A 21 -10.43 13.28 6.76
CA LYS A 21 -11.38 12.19 6.45
C LYS A 21 -11.79 11.38 7.69
N GLY A 22 -11.33 11.77 8.88
CA GLY A 22 -11.56 11.01 10.11
C GLY A 22 -10.85 9.65 10.16
N VAL A 23 -9.88 9.38 9.28
CA VAL A 23 -9.19 8.08 9.20
C VAL A 23 -7.77 8.24 9.75
N PRO A 24 -7.48 7.77 10.97
CA PRO A 24 -6.10 7.71 11.46
C PRO A 24 -5.30 6.69 10.64
N VAL A 25 -4.05 7.02 10.33
CA VAL A 25 -3.17 6.18 9.51
C VAL A 25 -1.85 5.89 10.23
N PRO A 26 -1.27 4.69 10.07
CA PRO A 26 -0.05 4.27 10.76
C PRO A 26 1.22 4.81 10.06
N ILE A 27 1.37 6.14 10.01
CA ILE A 27 2.50 6.79 9.30
C ILE A 27 3.84 6.43 9.93
N ASP A 28 3.94 6.46 11.26
CA ASP A 28 5.20 6.26 11.96
C ASP A 28 5.69 4.81 11.80
N GLU A 29 4.78 3.85 11.92
CA GLU A 29 5.03 2.43 11.65
C GLU A 29 5.45 2.19 10.19
N PHE A 30 4.77 2.86 9.24
CA PHE A 30 5.14 2.79 7.83
C PHE A 30 6.57 3.30 7.59
N LEU A 31 6.94 4.45 8.18
CA LEU A 31 8.28 5.04 8.00
C LEU A 31 9.38 4.17 8.60
N GLU A 32 9.13 3.58 9.78
CA GLU A 32 10.07 2.64 10.41
C GLU A 32 10.27 1.40 9.54
N LEU A 33 9.18 0.78 9.09
CA LEU A 33 9.24 -0.41 8.26
C LEU A 33 9.88 -0.13 6.89
N ASP A 34 9.62 1.04 6.32
CA ASP A 34 10.21 1.50 5.06
C ASP A 34 11.72 1.70 5.19
N GLN A 35 12.17 2.24 6.32
CA GLN A 35 13.59 2.38 6.62
C GLN A 35 14.27 0.99 6.70
N GLN A 36 13.70 0.05 7.44
CA GLN A 36 14.23 -1.32 7.55
C GLN A 36 14.29 -2.01 6.18
N TRP A 37 13.24 -1.87 5.36
CA TRP A 37 13.21 -2.43 4.01
C TRP A 37 14.30 -1.85 3.11
N ARG A 38 14.53 -0.53 3.16
CA ARG A 38 15.61 0.13 2.38
C ARG A 38 17.01 -0.29 2.85
N GLU A 39 17.20 -0.48 4.14
CA GLU A 39 18.46 -0.98 4.70
C GLU A 39 18.75 -2.41 4.22
N LEU A 40 17.76 -3.30 4.27
CA LEU A 40 17.89 -4.66 3.77
C LEU A 40 18.17 -4.71 2.27
N LEU A 41 17.50 -3.87 1.47
CA LEU A 41 17.79 -3.74 0.04
C LEU A 41 19.24 -3.29 -0.21
N THR A 42 19.70 -2.32 0.57
CA THR A 42 21.07 -1.82 0.47
C THR A 42 22.09 -2.91 0.83
N GLU A 43 21.85 -3.67 1.90
CA GLU A 43 22.71 -4.80 2.26
C GLU A 43 22.69 -5.88 1.18
N LEU A 44 21.51 -6.22 0.65
CA LEU A 44 21.36 -7.21 -0.42
C LEU A 44 22.21 -6.85 -1.65
N GLU A 45 22.16 -5.59 -2.09
CA GLU A 45 22.98 -5.11 -3.21
C GLU A 45 24.49 -5.13 -2.90
N GLN A 46 24.89 -4.80 -1.67
CA GLN A 46 26.29 -4.93 -1.24
C GLN A 46 26.75 -6.39 -1.27
N ARG A 47 25.92 -7.35 -0.82
CA ARG A 47 26.25 -8.78 -0.85
C ARG A 47 26.33 -9.31 -2.28
N ARG A 48 25.42 -8.89 -3.17
CA ARG A 48 25.46 -9.23 -4.60
C ARG A 48 26.73 -8.70 -5.26
N SER A 49 27.09 -7.45 -4.99
CA SER A 49 28.35 -6.86 -5.47
C SER A 49 29.56 -7.66 -4.97
N LYS A 50 29.59 -8.00 -3.67
CA LYS A 50 30.67 -8.81 -3.10
C LYS A 50 30.74 -10.21 -3.70
N LEU A 51 29.61 -10.87 -3.93
CA LEU A 51 29.56 -12.17 -4.60
C LEU A 51 30.17 -12.12 -5.99
N ASN A 52 29.84 -11.08 -6.77
CA ASN A 52 30.38 -10.89 -8.11
C ASN A 52 31.90 -10.70 -8.11
N GLN A 53 32.43 -9.95 -7.13
CA GLN A 53 33.88 -9.78 -6.95
C GLN A 53 34.56 -11.13 -6.62
N VAL A 54 34.07 -11.83 -5.60
CA VAL A 54 34.65 -13.11 -5.16
C VAL A 54 34.56 -14.16 -6.26
N SER A 55 33.45 -14.20 -7.02
CA SER A 55 33.27 -15.16 -8.13
C SER A 55 34.31 -14.98 -9.24
N LYS A 56 34.70 -13.73 -9.55
CA LYS A 56 35.78 -13.45 -10.51
C LYS A 56 37.14 -13.91 -9.99
N GLU A 57 37.39 -13.76 -8.69
CA GLU A 57 38.63 -14.20 -8.05
C GLU A 57 38.76 -15.72 -7.96
N VAL A 58 37.66 -16.45 -7.79
CA VAL A 58 37.67 -17.92 -7.72
C VAL A 58 38.31 -18.53 -8.97
N GLY A 59 37.91 -18.10 -10.17
CA GLY A 59 38.48 -18.64 -11.42
C GLY A 59 39.98 -18.42 -11.54
N ARG A 60 40.46 -17.23 -11.15
CA ARG A 60 41.89 -16.89 -11.14
C ARG A 60 42.65 -17.71 -10.10
N LEU A 61 42.12 -17.79 -8.88
CA LEU A 61 42.78 -18.49 -7.77
C LEU A 61 42.80 -20.01 -8.00
N MET A 62 41.74 -20.60 -8.54
CA MET A 62 41.73 -22.04 -8.85
C MET A 62 42.83 -22.43 -9.85
N ALA A 63 43.25 -21.52 -10.73
CA ALA A 63 44.35 -21.74 -11.67
C ALA A 63 45.75 -21.47 -11.07
N SER A 64 45.88 -20.55 -10.10
CA SER A 64 47.17 -20.16 -9.52
C SER A 64 47.51 -20.85 -8.19
N ASP A 65 46.52 -21.01 -7.31
CA ASP A 65 46.62 -21.62 -5.98
C ASP A 65 45.27 -22.30 -5.63
N ARG A 66 45.25 -23.62 -5.75
CA ARG A 66 44.06 -24.43 -5.52
C ARG A 66 43.50 -24.29 -4.10
N ALA A 67 44.35 -24.15 -3.08
CA ALA A 67 43.89 -23.98 -1.70
C ALA A 67 43.27 -22.60 -1.45
N ALA A 68 43.82 -21.54 -2.06
CA ALA A 68 43.18 -20.23 -2.06
C ALA A 68 41.86 -20.21 -2.86
N GLY A 69 41.81 -20.92 -4.00
CA GLY A 69 40.61 -21.06 -4.82
C GLY A 69 39.45 -21.74 -4.10
N GLU A 70 39.70 -22.85 -3.39
CA GLU A 70 38.67 -23.54 -2.61
C GLU A 70 38.15 -22.67 -1.43
N ARG A 71 39.02 -21.90 -0.77
CA ARG A 71 38.60 -20.93 0.26
C ARG A 71 37.69 -19.84 -0.32
N ALA A 72 38.03 -19.27 -1.47
CA ALA A 72 37.21 -18.26 -2.14
C ALA A 72 35.87 -18.86 -2.61
N ARG A 73 35.86 -20.12 -3.07
CA ARG A 73 34.63 -20.85 -3.42
C ARG A 73 33.71 -21.05 -2.23
N ALA A 74 34.25 -21.44 -1.08
CA ALA A 74 33.49 -21.57 0.16
C ALA A 74 32.90 -20.22 0.62
N GLN A 75 33.68 -19.13 0.52
CA GLN A 75 33.20 -17.78 0.79
C GLN A 75 32.05 -17.38 -0.14
N ALA A 76 32.16 -17.66 -1.44
CA ALA A 76 31.08 -17.39 -2.40
C ALA A 76 29.80 -18.16 -2.07
N ALA A 77 29.91 -19.42 -1.62
CA ALA A 77 28.76 -20.21 -1.18
C ALA A 77 28.09 -19.61 0.07
N SER A 78 28.87 -19.18 1.06
CA SER A 78 28.35 -18.50 2.25
C SER A 78 27.66 -17.19 1.90
N ILE A 79 28.23 -16.39 1.00
CA ILE A 79 27.60 -15.14 0.53
C ILE A 79 26.27 -15.45 -0.17
N LYS A 80 26.20 -16.48 -1.02
CA LYS A 80 24.94 -16.90 -1.67
C LYS A 80 23.85 -17.26 -0.65
N GLN A 81 24.22 -17.95 0.43
CA GLN A 81 23.27 -18.27 1.51
C GLN A 81 22.77 -16.99 2.20
N SER A 82 23.66 -16.03 2.47
CA SER A 82 23.24 -14.73 3.05
C SER A 82 22.33 -13.92 2.12
N ILE A 83 22.57 -13.97 0.81
CA ILE A 83 21.72 -13.33 -0.20
C ILE A 83 20.32 -13.93 -0.18
N ALA A 84 20.19 -15.26 -0.15
CA ALA A 84 18.88 -15.91 -0.10
C ALA A 84 18.08 -15.50 1.15
N ALA A 85 18.73 -15.47 2.31
CA ALA A 85 18.09 -15.02 3.56
C ALA A 85 17.65 -13.54 3.50
N LEU A 86 18.49 -12.67 2.92
CA LEU A 86 18.14 -11.25 2.74
C LEU A 86 17.00 -11.06 1.73
N GLU A 87 16.95 -11.84 0.66
CA GLU A 87 15.86 -11.78 -0.33
C GLU A 87 14.51 -12.15 0.30
N ASP A 88 14.48 -13.16 1.17
CA ASP A 88 13.26 -13.53 1.88
C ASP A 88 12.84 -12.44 2.89
N ALA A 89 13.80 -11.89 3.64
CA ALA A 89 13.53 -10.78 4.57
C ALA A 89 13.03 -9.51 3.84
N VAL A 90 13.59 -9.18 2.68
CA VAL A 90 13.12 -8.06 1.84
C VAL A 90 11.68 -8.28 1.41
N LYS A 91 11.33 -9.48 0.94
CA LYS A 91 9.94 -9.81 0.54
C LYS A 91 8.97 -9.72 1.70
N GLU A 92 9.36 -10.22 2.87
CA GLU A 92 8.52 -10.15 4.08
C GLU A 92 8.23 -8.69 4.45
N LYS A 93 9.27 -7.85 4.49
CA LYS A 93 9.11 -6.42 4.81
C LYS A 93 8.33 -5.66 3.74
N GLU A 94 8.52 -6.01 2.47
CA GLU A 94 7.72 -5.43 1.37
C GLU A 94 6.24 -5.79 1.47
N ALA A 95 5.92 -7.03 1.83
CA ALA A 95 4.55 -7.47 2.06
C ALA A 95 3.91 -6.72 3.24
N ALA A 96 4.62 -6.60 4.35
CA ALA A 96 4.15 -5.84 5.51
C ALA A 96 3.95 -4.34 5.19
N LEU A 97 4.84 -3.73 4.38
CA LEU A 97 4.64 -2.36 3.88
C LEU A 97 3.38 -2.24 3.05
N ARG A 98 3.12 -3.21 2.18
CA ARG A 98 1.93 -3.23 1.34
C ARG A 98 0.65 -3.28 2.17
N GLU A 99 0.62 -4.08 3.23
CA GLU A 99 -0.53 -4.15 4.14
C GLU A 99 -0.78 -2.81 4.85
N LEU A 100 0.28 -2.11 5.28
CA LEU A 100 0.13 -0.77 5.85
C LEU A 100 -0.42 0.22 4.82
N GLU A 101 0.11 0.20 3.59
CA GLU A 101 -0.33 1.11 2.52
C GLU A 101 -1.80 0.95 2.12
N LEU A 102 -2.37 -0.24 2.27
CA LEU A 102 -3.80 -0.48 2.01
C LEU A 102 -4.72 0.21 3.02
N GLN A 103 -4.19 0.60 4.19
CA GLN A 103 -4.94 1.34 5.21
C GLN A 103 -4.98 2.85 4.92
N PHE A 104 -4.14 3.35 4.01
CA PHE A 104 -4.09 4.78 3.71
C PHE A 104 -5.24 5.17 2.78
N PRO A 105 -6.13 6.10 3.19
CA PRO A 105 -7.13 6.64 2.29
C PRO A 105 -6.46 7.49 1.22
N ASN A 106 -7.15 7.71 0.10
CA ASN A 106 -6.72 8.78 -0.81
C ASN A 106 -6.84 10.14 -0.11
N LEU A 107 -5.88 11.03 -0.36
CA LEU A 107 -5.87 12.37 0.20
C LEU A 107 -6.95 13.22 -0.49
N PRO A 108 -7.79 13.95 0.27
CA PRO A 108 -8.75 14.85 -0.33
C PRO A 108 -8.02 15.98 -1.07
N ASP A 109 -8.62 16.44 -2.18
CA ASP A 109 -8.14 17.60 -2.90
C ASP A 109 -8.30 18.87 -2.04
N GLU A 110 -7.52 19.91 -2.33
CA GLU A 110 -7.59 21.20 -1.62
C GLU A 110 -8.95 21.89 -1.77
N SER A 111 -9.66 21.62 -2.88
CA SER A 111 -11.01 22.14 -3.11
C SER A 111 -12.12 21.43 -2.33
N VAL A 112 -11.84 20.27 -1.75
CA VAL A 112 -12.83 19.50 -0.99
C VAL A 112 -13.06 20.20 0.36
N PRO A 113 -14.31 20.55 0.73
CA PRO A 113 -14.60 21.17 2.01
C PRO A 113 -14.31 20.21 3.17
N ASP A 114 -13.95 20.77 4.32
CA ASP A 114 -13.81 20.00 5.56
C ASP A 114 -15.18 19.64 6.12
N GLY A 115 -15.33 18.41 6.59
CA GLY A 115 -16.53 17.94 7.27
C GLY A 115 -16.28 16.61 7.99
N ASP A 116 -16.99 16.41 9.09
CA ASP A 116 -16.99 15.17 9.88
C ASP A 116 -18.18 14.26 9.55
N SER A 117 -19.15 14.76 8.77
CA SER A 117 -20.44 14.12 8.56
C SER A 117 -21.14 14.61 7.28
N GLU A 118 -22.20 13.91 6.87
CA GLU A 118 -22.92 14.20 5.61
C GLU A 118 -23.72 15.52 5.68
N GLU A 119 -24.01 16.00 6.88
CA GLU A 119 -24.69 17.25 7.18
C GLU A 119 -23.88 18.48 6.76
N GLN A 120 -22.56 18.33 6.57
CA GLN A 120 -21.67 19.41 6.14
C GLN A 120 -21.42 19.41 4.62
N ASN A 121 -22.07 18.51 3.87
CA ASN A 121 -21.99 18.51 2.42
C ASN A 121 -22.58 19.80 1.84
N VAL A 122 -21.85 20.39 0.89
CA VAL A 122 -22.25 21.63 0.24
C VAL A 122 -23.02 21.31 -1.04
N VAL A 123 -24.25 21.83 -1.13
CA VAL A 123 -25.03 21.80 -2.38
C VAL A 123 -24.38 22.75 -3.38
N VAL A 124 -23.83 22.21 -4.46
CA VAL A 124 -23.14 23.01 -5.50
C VAL A 124 -24.12 23.59 -6.50
N SER A 125 -25.14 22.83 -6.87
CA SER A 125 -26.20 23.26 -7.78
C SER A 125 -27.45 22.40 -7.61
N GLU A 126 -28.59 23.00 -7.94
CA GLU A 126 -29.88 22.32 -8.04
C GLU A 126 -30.43 22.53 -9.45
N PHE A 127 -31.18 21.54 -9.96
CA PHE A 127 -31.76 21.60 -11.30
C PHE A 127 -33.20 21.07 -11.30
N GLY A 128 -34.11 21.85 -11.88
CA GLY A 128 -35.54 21.57 -11.89
C GLY A 128 -36.21 21.96 -10.57
N GLU A 129 -37.51 21.69 -10.48
CA GLU A 129 -38.32 21.93 -9.29
C GLU A 129 -38.85 20.60 -8.76
N LYS A 130 -38.86 20.44 -7.43
CA LYS A 130 -39.43 19.25 -6.79
C LYS A 130 -40.94 19.22 -7.07
N PRO A 131 -41.50 18.13 -7.61
CA PRO A 131 -42.89 18.09 -8.01
C PRO A 131 -43.83 18.22 -6.80
N GLU A 132 -44.87 19.02 -6.95
CA GLU A 132 -45.98 19.04 -6.00
C GLU A 132 -46.79 17.75 -6.11
N THR A 133 -47.10 17.14 -4.97
CA THR A 133 -47.90 15.91 -4.90
C THR A 133 -49.28 16.25 -4.33
N ALA A 134 -50.34 15.66 -4.91
CA ALA A 134 -51.71 15.91 -4.49
C ALA A 134 -52.10 15.22 -3.17
N GLY A 135 -51.17 14.48 -2.54
CA GLY A 135 -51.34 13.70 -1.32
C GLY A 135 -50.00 13.25 -0.77
N GLU A 136 -49.99 12.38 0.24
CA GLU A 136 -48.76 11.85 0.81
C GLU A 136 -48.01 11.00 -0.24
N PRO A 137 -46.75 11.31 -0.56
CA PRO A 137 -45.99 10.55 -1.54
C PRO A 137 -45.74 9.13 -1.03
N VAL A 138 -46.17 8.14 -1.82
CA VAL A 138 -45.91 6.72 -1.53
C VAL A 138 -44.47 6.40 -1.92
N PRO A 139 -43.70 5.68 -1.07
CA PRO A 139 -42.34 5.31 -1.41
C PRO A 139 -42.29 4.31 -2.59
N HIS A 140 -41.17 4.30 -3.30
CA HIS A 140 -41.06 3.54 -4.55
C HIS A 140 -41.24 2.02 -4.40
N TRP A 141 -40.90 1.43 -3.25
CA TRP A 141 -41.00 -0.01 -3.02
C TRP A 141 -42.46 -0.48 -2.90
N GLU A 142 -43.33 0.29 -2.24
CA GLU A 142 -44.76 -0.01 -2.15
C GLU A 142 -45.44 0.09 -3.52
N ILE A 143 -45.14 1.15 -4.28
CA ILE A 143 -45.64 1.30 -5.65
C ILE A 143 -45.22 0.11 -6.51
N ALA A 144 -43.96 -0.34 -6.40
CA ALA A 144 -43.45 -1.46 -7.17
C ALA A 144 -44.10 -2.80 -6.81
N GLU A 145 -44.42 -3.01 -5.52
CA GLU A 145 -45.10 -4.21 -5.03
C GLU A 145 -46.58 -4.24 -5.45
N ASP A 146 -47.28 -3.12 -5.29
CA ASP A 146 -48.69 -2.96 -5.68
C ASP A 146 -48.90 -3.17 -7.18
N LEU A 147 -47.97 -2.65 -7.99
CA LEU A 147 -47.97 -2.84 -9.44
C LEU A 147 -47.40 -4.20 -9.88
N ARG A 148 -46.95 -5.04 -8.94
CA ARG A 148 -46.31 -6.34 -9.19
C ARG A 148 -45.10 -6.26 -10.14
N LEU A 149 -44.37 -5.14 -10.09
CA LEU A 149 -43.16 -4.91 -10.87
C LEU A 149 -41.93 -5.53 -10.19
N ILE A 150 -41.90 -5.51 -8.86
CA ILE A 150 -40.82 -6.06 -8.04
C ILE A 150 -41.44 -6.89 -6.92
N ASP A 151 -40.93 -8.10 -6.69
CA ASP A 151 -41.35 -8.98 -5.60
C ASP A 151 -40.18 -9.19 -4.63
N PHE A 152 -40.14 -8.34 -3.59
CA PHE A 152 -39.09 -8.39 -2.56
C PHE A 152 -39.19 -9.66 -1.70
N ALA A 153 -40.41 -10.14 -1.43
CA ALA A 153 -40.66 -11.32 -0.61
C ALA A 153 -40.13 -12.61 -1.26
N ARG A 154 -40.19 -12.72 -2.59
CA ARG A 154 -39.52 -13.80 -3.32
C ARG A 154 -38.02 -13.60 -3.43
N GLY A 155 -37.53 -12.38 -3.61
CA GLY A 155 -36.09 -12.11 -3.70
C GLY A 155 -35.32 -12.46 -2.42
N ALA A 156 -36.00 -12.47 -1.27
CA ALA A 156 -35.42 -12.87 0.01
C ALA A 156 -35.39 -14.41 0.25
N LYS A 157 -35.98 -15.22 -0.64
CA LYS A 157 -36.01 -16.69 -0.56
C LYS A 157 -35.01 -17.31 -1.51
#